data_AF-A0A1R3IM02-F1
#
_entry.id   AF-A0A1R3IM02-F1
#
_cell.length_a   1.000
_cell.length_b   1.000
_cell.length_c   1.000
_cell.angle_alpha   90.00
_cell.angle_beta   90.00
_cell.angle_gamma   90.00
#
_symmetry.space_group_name_H-M   'P 1'
#
loop_
_entity.id
_entity.type
_entity.pdbx_description
1 polymer ?
#
loop_
_entity_poly.entity_id
_entity_poly.type
_entity_poly.pdbx_seq_one_letter_code
_entity_poly.pdbx_strand_id
1 'polypeptide(L)'
;MEGEIKNLIKPSDEPYLATSLQDFWGRRWNLVVTNILRQTIYKPVRSFSDSVLGPKWAPLPAVMAAFVVSGLMHELLFYYVTRVSPSWEVTWYFVLHGVCVVVEFGLKRVFSGKLQLHWAVSAPLTVGFVVATAMWLFFPPVLRTGAVEKVLEEFKVFLDFAKVLSQVK
;
A
#
# COMPACT_ATOMS: atom_id res chain seq x y z
N MET A 1 -5.33 -16.99 -26.00
CA MET A 1 -5.81 -17.23 -24.63
C MET A 1 -4.69 -17.04 -23.57
N GLU A 2 -3.44 -17.42 -23.84
CA GLU A 2 -2.32 -17.18 -22.89
C GLU A 2 -1.90 -15.70 -22.72
N GLY A 3 -2.14 -14.86 -23.72
CA GLY A 3 -1.82 -13.42 -23.67
C GLY A 3 -2.72 -12.61 -22.73
N GLU A 4 -3.99 -13.02 -22.56
CA GLU A 4 -4.90 -12.37 -21.59
C GLU A 4 -4.60 -12.78 -20.15
N ILE A 5 -4.15 -14.02 -19.93
CA ILE A 5 -3.77 -14.52 -18.61
C ILE A 5 -2.49 -13.82 -18.11
N LYS A 6 -1.53 -13.52 -18.98
CA LYS A 6 -0.33 -12.76 -18.61
C LYS A 6 -0.62 -11.31 -18.19
N ASN A 7 -1.64 -10.68 -18.78
CA ASN A 7 -2.06 -9.32 -18.39
C ASN A 7 -2.90 -9.29 -17.10
N LEU A 8 -3.51 -10.42 -16.72
CA LEU A 8 -4.31 -10.53 -15.50
C LEU A 8 -3.46 -10.64 -14.22
N ILE A 9 -2.15 -10.90 -14.32
CA ILE A 9 -1.29 -11.20 -13.16
C ILE A 9 0.01 -10.38 -13.20
N LYS A 10 -0.05 -9.07 -13.45
CA LYS A 10 1.07 -8.19 -13.08
C LYS A 10 0.79 -7.66 -11.67
N PRO A 11 1.56 -8.07 -10.64
CA PRO A 11 1.29 -7.62 -9.27
C PRO A 11 1.45 -6.12 -9.10
N SER A 12 2.31 -5.47 -9.89
CA SER A 12 2.53 -4.02 -9.84
C SER A 12 3.04 -3.50 -11.18
N ASP A 13 2.71 -2.24 -11.48
CA ASP A 13 3.01 -1.59 -12.75
C ASP A 13 3.85 -0.33 -12.55
N GLU A 14 5.17 -0.53 -12.42
CA GLU A 14 6.19 0.54 -12.33
C GLU A 14 5.79 1.64 -11.32
N PRO A 15 5.65 1.30 -10.02
CA PRO A 15 5.13 2.22 -9.01
C PRO A 15 5.99 3.46 -8.78
N TYR A 16 7.28 3.41 -9.15
CA TYR A 16 8.19 4.54 -9.08
C TYR A 16 7.91 5.65 -10.11
N LEU A 17 7.08 5.37 -11.13
CA LEU A 17 6.62 6.36 -12.10
C LEU A 17 5.29 7.02 -11.69
N ALA A 18 4.76 6.73 -10.50
CA ALA A 18 3.50 7.29 -10.04
C ALA A 18 3.60 8.80 -9.84
N THR A 19 2.79 9.56 -10.55
CA THR A 19 2.75 11.04 -10.49
C THR A 19 1.80 11.58 -9.41
N SER A 20 1.08 10.70 -8.73
CA SER A 20 0.16 11.03 -7.64
C SER A 20 -0.14 9.82 -6.75
N LEU A 21 -0.68 10.05 -5.56
CA LEU A 21 -1.05 8.97 -4.63
C LEU A 21 -2.20 8.14 -5.19
N GLN A 22 -3.13 8.76 -5.90
CA GLN A 22 -4.18 8.04 -6.64
C GLN A 22 -3.62 7.10 -7.71
N ASP A 23 -2.59 7.54 -8.45
CA ASP A 23 -1.96 6.73 -9.48
C ASP A 23 -1.13 5.59 -8.87
N PHE A 24 -0.40 5.89 -7.79
CA PHE A 24 0.36 4.90 -7.03
C PHE A 24 -0.56 3.79 -6.51
N TRP A 25 -1.52 4.13 -5.64
CA TRP A 25 -2.37 3.13 -4.97
C TRP A 25 -3.44 2.51 -5.88
N GLY A 26 -3.89 3.23 -6.90
CA GLY A 26 -5.02 2.82 -7.73
C GLY A 26 -4.65 2.03 -8.98
N ARG A 27 -3.45 2.24 -9.54
CA ARG A 27 -3.07 1.74 -10.87
C ARG A 27 -1.71 1.07 -10.94
N ARG A 28 -0.83 1.30 -9.97
CA ARG A 28 0.57 0.85 -10.08
C ARG A 28 1.01 -0.05 -8.93
N TRP A 29 0.50 0.18 -7.73
CA TRP A 29 0.85 -0.59 -6.55
C TRP A 29 -0.15 -1.74 -6.31
N ASN A 30 0.40 -2.95 -6.13
CA ASN A 30 -0.30 -4.15 -5.71
C ASN A 30 -1.69 -4.35 -6.34
N LEU A 31 -1.73 -4.43 -7.67
CA LEU A 31 -2.96 -4.48 -8.46
C LEU A 31 -3.89 -5.63 -8.10
N VAL A 32 -3.34 -6.75 -7.62
CA VAL A 32 -4.12 -7.89 -7.12
C VAL A 32 -4.92 -7.48 -5.89
N VAL A 33 -4.26 -6.92 -4.87
CA VAL A 33 -4.93 -6.46 -3.63
C VAL A 33 -5.89 -5.31 -3.93
N THR A 34 -5.48 -4.36 -4.76
CA THR A 34 -6.31 -3.24 -5.18
C THR A 34 -7.58 -3.72 -5.91
N ASN A 35 -7.48 -4.75 -6.76
CA ASN A 35 -8.65 -5.33 -7.43
C ASN A 35 -9.57 -6.08 -6.46
N ILE A 36 -9.01 -6.83 -5.51
CA ILE A 36 -9.80 -7.50 -4.46
C ILE A 36 -10.58 -6.46 -3.66
N LEU A 37 -9.90 -5.46 -3.08
CA LEU A 37 -10.54 -4.39 -2.31
C LEU A 37 -11.55 -3.60 -3.15
N ARG A 38 -11.28 -3.42 -4.45
CA ARG A 38 -12.21 -2.76 -5.37
C ARG A 38 -13.54 -3.52 -5.48
N GLN A 39 -13.48 -4.85 -5.56
CA GLN A 39 -14.67 -5.68 -5.70
C GLN A 39 -15.38 -5.90 -4.36
N THR A 40 -14.63 -6.13 -3.28
CA THR A 40 -15.19 -6.53 -1.98
C THR A 40 -15.64 -5.34 -1.13
N ILE A 41 -14.95 -4.20 -1.21
CA ILE A 41 -15.20 -3.04 -0.33
C ILE A 41 -15.65 -1.82 -1.15
N TYR A 42 -14.88 -1.42 -2.15
CA TYR A 42 -15.12 -0.15 -2.84
C TYR A 42 -16.48 -0.12 -3.55
N LYS A 43 -16.80 -1.13 -4.38
CA LYS A 43 -18.07 -1.21 -5.10
C LYS A 43 -19.31 -1.19 -4.18
N PRO A 44 -19.41 -2.04 -3.15
CA PRO A 44 -20.58 -2.02 -2.27
C PRO A 44 -20.68 -0.73 -1.47
N VAL A 45 -19.58 -0.21 -0.92
CA VAL A 45 -19.60 1.05 -0.15
C VAL A 45 -19.95 2.22 -1.04
N ARG A 46 -19.45 2.26 -2.28
CA ARG A 46 -19.82 3.29 -3.26
C ARG A 46 -21.30 3.23 -3.61
N SER A 47 -21.84 2.05 -3.91
CA SER A 47 -23.26 1.87 -4.23
C SER A 47 -24.16 2.36 -3.09
N PHE A 48 -23.79 2.03 -1.84
CA PHE A 48 -24.50 2.53 -0.67
C PHE A 48 -24.37 4.06 -0.54
N SER A 49 -23.16 4.59 -0.74
CA SER A 49 -22.88 6.03 -0.60
C SER A 49 -23.47 6.87 -1.74
N ASP A 50 -23.68 6.30 -2.93
CA ASP A 50 -24.33 6.95 -4.07
C ASP A 50 -25.75 7.38 -3.68
N SER A 51 -26.46 6.56 -2.90
CA SER A 51 -27.82 6.86 -2.40
C SER A 51 -27.86 7.95 -1.34
N VAL A 52 -26.77 8.19 -0.62
CA VAL A 52 -26.73 9.12 0.54
C VAL A 52 -26.07 10.45 0.20
N LEU A 53 -24.91 10.41 -0.49
CA LEU A 53 -24.05 11.57 -0.74
C LEU A 53 -24.04 11.99 -2.22
N GLY A 54 -24.71 11.20 -3.07
CA GLY A 54 -24.76 11.40 -4.52
C GLY A 54 -23.48 10.96 -5.25
N PRO A 55 -23.58 10.77 -6.58
CA PRO A 55 -22.54 10.14 -7.40
C PRO A 55 -21.23 10.93 -7.49
N LYS A 56 -21.26 12.20 -7.09
CA LYS A 56 -20.08 13.08 -7.09
C LYS A 56 -19.18 12.84 -5.87
N TRP A 57 -19.77 12.49 -4.72
CA TRP A 57 -19.05 12.38 -3.44
C TRP A 57 -18.97 10.95 -2.91
N ALA A 58 -19.78 10.03 -3.43
CA ALA A 58 -19.73 8.61 -3.11
C ALA A 58 -18.36 7.91 -3.25
N PRO A 59 -17.44 8.35 -4.16
CA PRO A 59 -16.11 7.78 -4.20
C PRO A 59 -15.27 8.04 -2.94
N LEU A 60 -15.46 9.16 -2.24
CA LEU A 60 -14.66 9.50 -1.05
C LEU A 60 -14.79 8.47 0.08
N PRO A 61 -16.00 8.16 0.60
CA PRO A 61 -16.14 7.16 1.66
C PRO A 61 -15.75 5.76 1.17
N ALA A 62 -15.93 5.45 -0.11
CA ALA A 62 -15.52 4.16 -0.68
C ALA A 62 -13.99 3.99 -0.71
N VAL A 63 -13.25 5.05 -1.05
CA VAL A 63 -11.78 5.05 -0.96
C VAL A 63 -11.34 4.91 0.49
N MET A 64 -11.89 5.72 1.41
CA MET A 64 -11.52 5.63 2.84
C MET A 64 -11.78 4.25 3.41
N ALA A 65 -12.93 3.64 3.13
CA ALA A 65 -13.26 2.30 3.58
C ALA A 65 -12.26 1.26 3.06
N ALA A 66 -11.86 1.35 1.78
CA ALA A 66 -10.87 0.44 1.21
C ALA A 66 -9.50 0.56 1.91
N PHE A 67 -9.05 1.78 2.23
CA PHE A 67 -7.80 2.00 2.97
C PHE A 67 -7.86 1.50 4.41
N VAL A 68 -8.97 1.75 5.12
CA VAL A 68 -9.17 1.25 6.50
C VAL A 68 -9.14 -0.28 6.52
N VAL A 69 -9.90 -0.93 5.64
CA VAL A 69 -9.94 -2.40 5.57
C VAL A 69 -8.55 -2.96 5.19
N SER A 70 -7.85 -2.30 4.27
CA SER A 70 -6.47 -2.69 3.93
C SER A 70 -5.54 -2.58 5.14
N GLY A 71 -5.62 -1.48 5.90
CA GLY A 71 -4.82 -1.28 7.10
C GLY A 71 -5.08 -2.33 8.18
N LEU A 72 -6.35 -2.65 8.44
CA LEU A 72 -6.72 -3.71 9.38
C LEU A 72 -6.21 -5.08 8.95
N MET A 73 -6.26 -5.40 7.66
CA MET A 73 -5.71 -6.66 7.13
C MET A 73 -4.19 -6.73 7.30
N HIS A 74 -3.48 -5.61 7.11
CA HIS A 74 -2.04 -5.57 7.36
C HIS A 74 -1.72 -5.70 8.85
N GLU A 75 -2.46 -5.02 9.72
CA GLU A 75 -2.33 -5.15 11.18
C GLU A 75 -2.51 -6.61 11.61
N LEU A 76 -3.51 -7.30 11.06
CA LEU A 76 -3.77 -8.71 11.33
C LEU A 76 -2.61 -9.60 10.84
N LEU A 77 -2.08 -9.34 9.64
CA LEU A 77 -0.92 -10.06 9.11
C LEU A 77 0.31 -9.86 9.99
N PHE A 78 0.58 -8.64 10.43
CA PHE A 78 1.68 -8.35 11.36
C PHE A 78 1.47 -9.03 12.71
N TYR A 79 0.26 -9.05 13.25
CA TYR A 79 -0.07 -9.77 14.47
C TYR A 79 0.21 -11.28 14.33
N TYR A 80 -0.16 -11.89 13.20
CA TYR A 80 0.12 -13.30 12.95
C TYR A 80 1.61 -13.61 12.83
N VAL A 81 2.38 -12.77 12.14
CA VAL A 81 3.81 -12.98 11.90
C VAL A 81 4.64 -12.71 13.16
N THR A 82 4.38 -11.59 13.83
CA THR A 82 5.21 -11.14 14.97
C THR A 82 4.70 -11.67 16.31
N ARG A 83 3.43 -12.07 16.41
CA ARG A 83 2.76 -12.52 17.66
C ARG A 83 2.76 -11.48 18.78
N VAL A 84 3.02 -10.21 18.45
CA VAL A 84 2.99 -9.07 19.38
C VAL A 84 1.69 -8.31 19.18
N SER A 85 1.16 -7.70 20.26
CA SER A 85 -0.09 -6.95 20.22
C SER A 85 -0.10 -5.87 19.12
N PRO A 86 -1.23 -5.69 18.41
CA PRO A 86 -1.35 -4.71 17.34
C PRO A 86 -1.07 -3.30 17.88
N SER A 87 -0.12 -2.61 17.24
CA SER A 87 0.33 -1.26 17.62
C SER A 87 -0.51 -0.18 16.94
N TRP A 88 -1.31 -0.54 15.94
CA TRP A 88 -2.11 0.34 15.10
C TRP A 88 -1.31 1.33 14.24
N GLU A 89 0.03 1.33 14.35
CA GLU A 89 0.92 2.19 13.55
C GLU A 89 0.72 1.91 12.04
N VAL A 90 0.57 0.63 11.67
CA VAL A 90 0.35 0.21 10.28
C VAL A 90 -1.04 0.62 9.80
N THR A 91 -2.07 0.44 10.62
CA THR A 91 -3.42 0.92 10.28
C THR A 91 -3.42 2.44 10.04
N TRP A 92 -2.71 3.21 10.87
CA TRP A 92 -2.56 4.66 10.70
C TRP A 92 -1.81 5.09 9.46
N TYR A 93 -0.80 4.32 9.03
CA TYR A 93 -0.18 4.52 7.72
C TYR A 93 -1.23 4.49 6.59
N PHE A 94 -2.07 3.44 6.52
CA PHE A 94 -3.08 3.34 5.47
C PHE A 94 -4.16 4.42 5.58
N VAL A 95 -4.60 4.76 6.79
CA VAL A 95 -5.61 5.83 6.96
C VAL A 95 -5.07 7.17 6.51
N LEU A 96 -3.83 7.53 6.88
CA LEU A 96 -3.20 8.78 6.46
C LEU A 96 -3.09 8.86 4.93
N HIS A 97 -2.66 7.77 4.29
CA HIS A 97 -2.63 7.69 2.82
C HIS A 97 -4.03 7.81 2.20
N GLY A 98 -5.04 7.16 2.79
CA GLY A 98 -6.43 7.30 2.37
C GLY A 98 -6.94 8.74 2.43
N VAL A 99 -6.65 9.45 3.54
CA VAL A 99 -6.99 10.88 3.69
C VAL A 99 -6.28 11.72 2.63
N CYS A 100 -4.98 11.50 2.41
CA CYS A 100 -4.22 12.22 1.39
C CYS A 100 -4.81 12.00 -0.01
N VAL A 101 -5.18 10.76 -0.35
CA VAL A 101 -5.83 10.42 -1.63
C VAL A 101 -7.18 11.13 -1.80
N VAL A 102 -7.98 11.17 -0.73
CA VAL A 102 -9.29 11.86 -0.72
C VAL A 102 -9.13 13.37 -0.85
N VAL A 103 -8.18 13.96 -0.14
CA VAL A 103 -7.83 15.39 -0.26
C VAL A 103 -7.36 15.70 -1.68
N GLU A 104 -6.50 14.86 -2.25
CA GLU A 104 -6.04 15.00 -3.63
C GLU A 104 -7.22 14.93 -4.63
N PHE A 105 -8.18 14.03 -4.41
CA PHE A 105 -9.40 13.92 -5.22
C PHE A 105 -10.26 15.19 -5.11
N GLY A 106 -10.46 15.69 -3.90
CA GLY A 106 -11.19 16.94 -3.64
C GLY A 106 -10.53 18.14 -4.30
N LEU A 107 -9.21 18.30 -4.14
CA LEU A 107 -8.43 19.39 -4.75
C LEU A 107 -8.49 19.33 -6.28
N LYS A 108 -8.25 18.17 -6.90
CA LYS A 108 -8.34 18.02 -8.36
C LYS A 108 -9.73 18.38 -8.89
N ARG A 109 -10.77 18.08 -8.12
CA ARG A 109 -12.18 18.40 -8.45
C ARG A 109 -12.47 19.90 -8.32
N VAL A 110 -12.06 20.54 -7.23
CA VAL A 110 -12.29 21.97 -6.95
C VAL A 110 -11.50 22.86 -7.92
N PHE A 111 -10.26 22.50 -8.21
CA PHE A 111 -9.36 23.28 -9.08
C PHE A 111 -9.46 22.90 -10.57
N SER A 112 -10.49 22.17 -10.97
CA SER A 112 -10.77 21.75 -12.37
C SER A 112 -9.57 21.17 -13.12
N GLY A 113 -8.68 20.45 -12.43
CA GLY A 113 -7.47 19.89 -13.03
C GLY A 113 -6.40 20.91 -13.45
N LYS A 114 -6.47 22.18 -13.02
CA LYS A 114 -5.41 23.18 -13.27
C LYS A 114 -4.18 23.00 -12.38
N LEU A 115 -4.31 22.24 -11.29
CA LEU A 115 -3.22 21.91 -10.37
C LEU A 115 -2.42 20.68 -10.90
N GLN A 116 -1.89 20.79 -12.12
CA GLN A 116 -1.03 19.77 -12.71
C GLN A 116 0.42 20.17 -12.45
N LEU A 117 0.97 19.69 -11.34
CA LEU A 117 2.40 19.77 -11.11
C LEU A 117 3.11 18.94 -12.19
N HIS A 118 4.25 19.46 -12.69
CA HIS A 118 5.04 18.75 -13.68
C HIS A 118 5.40 17.35 -13.18
N TRP A 119 5.25 16.34 -14.04
CA TRP A 119 5.38 14.92 -13.69
C TRP A 119 6.74 14.58 -13.05
N ALA A 120 7.80 15.28 -13.48
CA ALA A 120 9.16 15.09 -12.96
C ALA A 120 9.34 15.58 -11.51
N VAL A 121 8.42 16.40 -10.99
CA VAL A 121 8.42 16.88 -9.60
C VAL A 121 7.40 16.09 -8.77
N SER A 122 6.21 15.85 -9.33
CA SER A 122 5.15 15.13 -8.60
C SER A 122 5.49 13.66 -8.38
N ALA A 123 6.19 13.01 -9.31
CA ALA A 123 6.60 11.61 -9.16
C ALA A 123 7.59 11.38 -8.01
N PRO A 124 8.76 12.04 -7.94
CA PRO A 124 9.68 11.86 -6.82
C PRO A 124 9.08 12.34 -5.50
N LEU A 125 8.22 13.37 -5.51
CA LEU A 125 7.52 13.82 -4.31
C LEU A 125 6.56 12.74 -3.77
N THR A 126 5.76 12.14 -4.66
CA THR A 126 4.81 11.07 -4.29
C THR A 126 5.56 9.85 -3.78
N VAL A 127 6.57 9.38 -4.53
CA VAL A 127 7.37 8.21 -4.15
C VAL A 127 8.14 8.49 -2.86
N GLY A 128 8.76 9.66 -2.73
CA GLY A 128 9.48 10.07 -1.54
C GLY A 128 8.57 10.13 -0.30
N PHE A 129 7.37 10.69 -0.44
CA PHE A 129 6.37 10.70 0.63
C PHE A 129 5.94 9.28 1.04
N VAL A 130 5.66 8.40 0.07
CA VAL A 130 5.33 6.99 0.34
C VAL A 130 6.45 6.28 1.08
N VAL A 131 7.69 6.41 0.59
CA VAL A 131 8.86 5.76 1.20
C VAL A 131 9.11 6.31 2.61
N ALA A 132 9.09 7.63 2.79
CA ALA A 132 9.32 8.25 4.10
C ALA A 132 8.26 7.81 5.13
N THR A 133 6.98 7.82 4.74
CA THR A 133 5.89 7.39 5.64
C THR A 133 5.91 5.89 5.90
N ALA A 134 6.34 5.07 4.93
CA ALA A 134 6.53 3.64 5.15
C ALA A 134 7.66 3.37 6.14
N MET A 135 8.81 4.04 5.99
CA MET A 135 9.92 3.97 6.93
C MET A 135 9.53 4.45 8.33
N TRP A 136 8.62 5.43 8.42
CA TRP A 136 8.16 5.98 9.71
C TRP A 136 7.11 5.11 10.41
N LEU A 137 6.10 4.60 9.72
CA LEU A 137 4.92 3.98 10.35
C LEU A 137 4.76 2.48 10.03
N PHE A 138 5.29 2.03 8.91
CA PHE A 138 5.09 0.65 8.45
C PHE A 138 6.19 -0.29 8.94
N PHE A 139 7.47 0.13 8.84
CA PHE A 139 8.61 -0.69 9.24
C PHE A 139 8.96 -0.72 10.75
N PRO A 140 8.75 0.34 11.56
CA PRO A 140 9.17 0.31 12.97
C PRO A 140 8.55 -0.81 13.82
N PRO A 141 7.27 -1.22 13.65
CA PRO A 141 6.75 -2.40 14.35
C PRO A 141 7.56 -3.68 14.09
N VAL A 142 8.06 -3.84 12.87
CA VAL A 142 8.88 -4.99 12.44
C VAL A 142 10.30 -4.90 12.98
N LEU A 143 10.85 -3.68 13.03
CA LEU A 143 12.20 -3.44 13.53
C LEU A 143 12.25 -3.55 15.05
N ARG A 144 11.24 -3.04 15.77
CA ARG A 144 11.15 -3.10 17.25
C ARG A 144 10.99 -4.51 17.80
N THR A 145 10.44 -5.44 17.01
CA THR A 145 10.25 -6.84 17.43
C THR A 145 11.51 -7.69 17.23
N GLY A 146 12.60 -7.13 16.68
CA GLY A 146 13.83 -7.86 16.39
C GLY A 146 13.66 -8.95 15.33
N ALA A 147 12.55 -8.96 14.59
CA ALA A 147 12.29 -9.94 13.54
C ALA A 147 13.33 -9.86 12.42
N VAL A 148 13.78 -8.65 12.08
CA VAL A 148 14.85 -8.42 11.11
C VAL A 148 16.20 -8.93 11.64
N GLU A 149 16.49 -8.73 12.93
CA GLU A 149 17.71 -9.24 13.57
C GLU A 149 17.73 -10.76 13.64
N LYS A 150 16.60 -11.39 14.03
CA LYS A 150 16.44 -12.85 14.01
C LYS A 150 16.62 -13.43 12.61
N VAL A 151 15.99 -12.83 11.59
CA VAL A 151 16.14 -13.28 10.20
C VAL A 151 17.60 -13.13 9.74
N LEU A 152 18.26 -12.02 10.08
CA LEU A 152 19.69 -11.82 9.75
C LEU A 152 20.61 -12.80 10.49
N GLU A 153 20.30 -13.16 11.73
CA GLU A 153 21.01 -14.22 12.46
C GLU A 153 20.79 -15.58 11.81
N GLU A 154 19.57 -15.95 11.45
CA GLU A 154 19.27 -17.20 10.74
C GLU A 154 20.01 -17.29 9.39
N PHE A 155 20.05 -16.19 8.62
CA PHE A 155 20.81 -16.12 7.39
C PHE A 155 22.32 -16.26 7.62
N LYS A 156 22.86 -15.64 8.67
CA LYS A 156 24.28 -15.81 9.04
C LYS A 156 24.60 -17.26 9.40
N VAL A 157 23.77 -17.90 10.22
CA VAL A 157 23.95 -19.32 10.58
C VAL A 157 23.93 -20.22 9.34
N PHE A 158 23.02 -19.95 8.38
CA PHE A 158 22.98 -20.71 7.14
C PHE A 158 24.23 -20.49 6.26
N LEU A 159 24.70 -19.26 6.15
CA LEU A 159 25.94 -18.93 5.41
C LEU A 159 27.17 -19.56 6.06
N ASP A 160 27.24 -19.54 7.39
CA ASP A 160 28.32 -20.20 8.14
C ASP A 160 28.28 -21.71 7.95
N PHE A 161 27.10 -22.33 7.97
CA PHE A 161 26.93 -23.76 7.68
C PHE A 161 27.34 -24.12 6.24
N ALA A 162 26.94 -23.32 5.24
CA ALA A 162 27.34 -23.49 3.86
C ALA A 162 28.86 -23.33 3.66
N LYS A 163 29.47 -22.41 4.42
CA LYS A 163 30.93 -22.19 4.43
C LYS A 163 31.68 -23.36 5.08
N VAL A 164 31.16 -23.95 6.16
CA VAL A 164 31.74 -25.16 6.75
C VAL A 164 31.65 -26.34 5.77
N LEU A 165 30.49 -26.54 5.13
CA LEU A 165 30.31 -27.60 4.13
C LEU A 165 31.24 -27.45 2.92
N SER A 166 31.57 -26.22 2.50
CA SER A 166 32.49 -25.99 1.38
C SER A 166 33.96 -26.20 1.73
N GLN A 167 34.32 -26.25 3.02
CA GLN A 167 35.68 -26.53 3.50
C GLN A 167 35.91 -28.02 3.80
N VAL A 168 34.86 -28.83 3.88
CA VAL A 168 34.91 -30.27 4.17
C VAL A 168 34.96 -31.11 2.87
N LYS A 169 34.94 -30.46 1.71
CA LYS A 169 35.03 -31.09 0.38
C LYS A 169 36.40 -30.84 -0.25
#